data_AF-A0A7V9GA14-F1
#
_entry.id   AF-A0A7V9GA14-F1
#
_cell.length_a   1.000
_cell.length_b   1.000
_cell.length_c   1.000
_cell.angle_alpha   90.00
_cell.angle_beta   90.00
_cell.angle_gamma   90.00
#
_symmetry.space_group_name_H-M   'P 1'
#
loop_
_entity.id
_entity.type
_entity.pdbx_description
1 polymer ?
#
loop_
_entity_poly.entity_id
_entity_poly.type
_entity_poly.pdbx_seq_one_letter_code
_entity_poly.pdbx_strand_id
1 'polypeptide(L)'
;MTENKYSDNREEHGHAEHHIVPIPLYLMVFGILIVGTIATYLVAFIDLDSVFAGANTLAALLIAFTKMTFVALFFMHVKYSSRLIWLTALAGFFWLAIMFAFTMQDYLTRGSGAFTK
;
A
#
# COMPACT_ATOMS: atom_id res chain seq x y z
N MET A 1 -11.62 -54.80 -39.58
CA MET A 1 -12.10 -53.49 -39.11
C MET A 1 -11.91 -53.43 -37.60
N THR A 2 -10.72 -53.04 -37.14
CA THR A 2 -10.42 -52.84 -35.73
C THR A 2 -10.79 -51.41 -35.39
N GLU A 3 -11.85 -51.26 -34.60
CA GLU A 3 -12.38 -50.00 -34.11
C GLU A 3 -11.29 -49.22 -33.35
N ASN A 4 -11.09 -47.97 -33.76
CA ASN A 4 -10.08 -47.06 -33.23
C ASN A 4 -10.46 -46.65 -31.80
N LYS A 5 -9.95 -47.40 -30.82
CA LYS A 5 -10.12 -47.19 -29.38
C LYS A 5 -9.22 -46.07 -28.82
N TYR A 6 -8.87 -45.06 -29.63
CA TYR A 6 -7.95 -43.98 -29.27
C TYR A 6 -8.52 -42.59 -29.63
N SER A 7 -9.82 -42.36 -29.38
CA SER A 7 -10.45 -41.06 -29.65
C SER A 7 -11.40 -40.55 -28.56
N ASP A 8 -11.27 -41.05 -27.33
CA ASP A 8 -12.04 -40.55 -26.19
C ASP A 8 -11.17 -40.33 -24.95
N ASN A 9 -10.24 -39.39 -25.07
CA ASN A 9 -9.72 -38.65 -23.92
C ASN A 9 -10.06 -37.18 -24.17
N ARG A 10 -11.37 -36.87 -24.16
CA ARG A 10 -11.80 -35.47 -24.02
C ARG A 10 -11.53 -35.12 -22.57
N GLU A 11 -10.41 -34.44 -22.36
CA GLU A 11 -10.08 -33.80 -21.10
C GLU A 11 -11.31 -33.05 -20.61
N GLU A 12 -11.87 -33.49 -19.48
CA GLU A 12 -12.91 -32.76 -18.78
C GLU A 12 -12.41 -31.33 -18.60
N HIS A 13 -13.12 -30.37 -19.19
CA HIS A 13 -12.96 -28.96 -18.91
C HIS A 13 -13.39 -28.73 -17.46
N GLY A 14 -12.48 -29.01 -16.54
CA GLY A 14 -12.61 -28.66 -15.13
C GLY A 14 -12.84 -27.17 -15.06
N HIS A 15 -14.07 -26.80 -14.71
CA HIS A 15 -14.44 -25.43 -14.39
C HIS A 15 -13.50 -24.97 -13.28
N ALA A 16 -12.52 -24.15 -13.64
CA ALA A 16 -11.68 -23.45 -12.69
C ALA A 16 -12.61 -22.56 -11.87
N GLU A 17 -13.01 -23.07 -10.70
CA GLU A 17 -13.67 -22.34 -9.63
C GLU A 17 -12.83 -21.09 -9.36
N HIS A 18 -13.22 -19.98 -9.98
CA HIS A 18 -12.57 -18.71 -9.87
C HIS A 18 -12.74 -18.28 -8.42
N HIS A 19 -11.72 -18.51 -7.58
CA HIS A 19 -11.71 -18.14 -6.17
C HIS A 19 -11.62 -16.62 -6.05
N ILE A 20 -12.72 -15.96 -6.38
CA ILE A 20 -12.90 -14.52 -6.26
C ILE A 20 -13.09 -14.28 -4.77
N VAL A 21 -12.14 -13.58 -4.16
CA VAL A 21 -12.28 -13.11 -2.78
C VAL A 21 -13.63 -12.41 -2.60
N PRO A 22 -14.30 -12.66 -1.47
CA PRO A 22 -15.67 -12.22 -1.29
C PRO A 22 -15.77 -10.69 -1.29
N ILE A 23 -16.66 -10.17 -2.14
CA ILE A 23 -17.07 -8.75 -2.25
C ILE A 23 -17.22 -8.02 -0.89
N PRO A 24 -17.79 -8.64 0.17
CA PRO A 24 -17.89 -7.96 1.48
C PRO A 24 -16.55 -7.54 2.09
N LEU A 25 -15.45 -8.23 1.80
CA LEU A 25 -14.12 -7.83 2.31
C LEU A 25 -13.70 -6.49 1.70
N TYR A 26 -13.91 -6.30 0.40
CA TYR A 26 -13.60 -5.04 -0.28
C TYR A 26 -14.46 -3.88 0.25
N LEU A 27 -15.75 -4.12 0.50
CA LEU A 27 -16.66 -3.11 1.05
C LEU A 27 -16.28 -2.70 2.48
N MET A 28 -15.85 -3.66 3.31
CA MET A 28 -15.38 -3.36 4.66
C MET A 28 -14.11 -2.50 4.63
N VAL A 29 -13.14 -2.85 3.80
CA VAL A 29 -11.89 -2.09 3.65
C VAL A 29 -12.17 -0.71 3.05
N PHE A 30 -13.07 -0.62 2.09
CA PHE A 30 -13.53 0.67 1.54
C PHE A 30 -14.08 1.58 2.65
N GLY A 31 -14.90 1.05 3.56
CA GLY A 31 -15.37 1.79 4.73
C GLY A 31 -14.21 2.33 5.60
N ILE A 32 -13.22 1.49 5.90
CA ILE A 32 -12.01 1.89 6.66
C ILE A 32 -11.26 3.03 5.95
N LEU A 33 -11.12 2.97 4.62
CA LEU A 33 -10.44 4.02 3.86
C LEU A 33 -11.21 5.34 3.81
N ILE A 34 -12.54 5.29 3.77
CA ILE A 34 -13.38 6.48 3.88
C ILE A 34 -13.19 7.12 5.25
N VAL A 35 -13.23 6.33 6.33
CA VAL A 35 -12.96 6.83 7.70
C VAL A 35 -11.58 7.45 7.78
N GLY A 36 -10.55 6.80 7.24
CA GLY A 36 -9.19 7.35 7.22
C GLY A 36 -9.10 8.68 6.45
N THR A 37 -9.85 8.84 5.37
CA THR A 37 -9.88 10.08 4.58
C THR A 37 -10.60 11.21 5.30
N ILE A 38 -11.73 10.90 5.95
CA ILE A 38 -12.44 11.85 6.81
C ILE A 38 -11.54 12.28 7.98
N ALA A 39 -10.82 11.34 8.59
CA ALA A 39 -9.89 11.65 9.68
C ALA A 39 -8.78 12.62 9.22
N THR A 40 -8.17 12.39 8.05
CA THR A 40 -7.17 13.34 7.50
C THR A 40 -7.80 14.71 7.22
N TYR A 41 -8.99 14.75 6.65
CA TYR A 41 -9.72 15.99 6.39
C TYR A 41 -10.00 16.76 7.68
N LEU A 42 -10.46 16.09 8.73
CA LEU A 42 -10.74 16.71 10.03
C LEU A 42 -9.48 17.23 10.71
N VAL A 43 -8.39 16.46 10.69
CA VAL A 43 -7.11 16.88 11.26
C VAL A 43 -6.56 18.11 10.55
N ALA A 44 -6.83 18.28 9.25
CA ALA A 44 -6.43 19.48 8.51
C ALA A 44 -7.11 20.78 9.01
N PHE A 45 -8.23 20.71 9.73
CA PHE A 45 -8.88 21.89 10.34
C PHE A 45 -8.39 22.19 11.76
N ILE A 46 -7.62 21.29 12.36
CA ILE A 46 -7.11 21.48 13.71
C ILE A 46 -5.69 22.02 13.56
N ASP A 47 -5.45 23.21 14.09
CA ASP A 47 -4.10 23.75 14.19
C ASP A 47 -3.37 23.11 15.38
N LEU A 48 -2.74 21.96 15.14
CA LEU A 48 -1.86 21.31 16.12
C LEU A 48 -0.50 22.01 16.27
N ASP A 49 -0.25 23.07 15.49
CA ASP A 49 1.01 23.82 15.47
C ASP A 49 1.30 24.54 16.80
N SER A 50 0.30 24.68 17.69
CA SER A 50 0.49 25.26 19.02
C SER A 50 1.35 24.40 19.97
N VAL A 51 1.60 23.13 19.65
CA VAL A 51 2.33 22.18 20.52
C VAL A 51 3.79 22.04 20.08
N PHE A 52 4.07 21.93 18.78
CA PHE A 52 5.41 21.82 18.21
C PHE A 52 5.38 22.23 16.73
N ALA A 53 6.43 22.91 16.25
CA ALA A 53 6.54 23.30 14.85
C ALA A 53 6.48 22.06 13.94
N GLY A 54 5.41 21.93 13.15
CA GLY A 54 5.19 20.80 12.25
C GLY A 54 4.43 19.60 12.85
N ALA A 55 3.83 19.73 14.03
CA ALA A 55 2.99 18.69 14.63
C ALA A 55 1.81 18.28 13.72
N ASN A 56 1.23 19.24 12.97
CA ASN A 56 0.19 18.95 11.99
C ASN A 56 0.69 17.99 10.89
N THR A 57 1.88 18.27 10.32
CA THR A 57 2.50 17.42 9.30
C THR A 57 2.78 16.01 9.82
N LEU A 58 3.28 15.89 11.05
CA LEU A 58 3.54 14.58 11.67
C LEU A 58 2.25 13.79 11.88
N ALA A 59 1.19 14.43 12.38
CA ALA A 59 -0.12 13.81 12.56
C ALA A 59 -0.72 13.35 11.21
N ALA A 60 -0.64 14.21 10.17
CA ALA A 60 -1.09 13.88 8.83
C ALA A 60 -0.32 12.69 8.24
N LEU A 61 1.01 12.65 8.43
CA LEU A 61 1.85 11.54 7.98
C LEU A 61 1.52 10.22 8.69
N LEU A 62 1.29 10.24 10.00
CA LEU A 62 0.91 9.04 10.76
C LEU A 62 -0.40 8.44 10.22
N ILE A 63 -1.41 9.28 10.01
CA ILE A 63 -2.70 8.84 9.44
C ILE A 63 -2.51 8.32 8.02
N ALA A 64 -1.68 9.00 7.21
CA ALA A 64 -1.36 8.56 5.86
C ALA A 64 -0.68 7.18 5.84
N PHE A 65 0.29 6.93 6.73
CA PHE A 65 0.96 5.63 6.86
C PHE A 65 -0.03 4.53 7.26
N THR A 66 -0.88 4.78 8.26
CA THR A 66 -1.92 3.82 8.67
C THR A 66 -2.82 3.46 7.48
N LYS A 67 -3.33 4.46 6.75
CA LYS A 67 -4.16 4.24 5.55
C LYS A 67 -3.41 3.44 4.49
N MET A 68 -2.15 3.79 4.21
CA MET A 68 -1.29 3.08 3.26
C MET A 68 -1.12 1.60 3.60
N THR A 69 -0.95 1.26 4.89
CA THR A 69 -0.86 -0.14 5.32
C THR A 69 -2.13 -0.92 5.01
N PHE A 70 -3.33 -0.35 5.24
CA PHE A 70 -4.59 -1.00 4.88
C PHE A 70 -4.73 -1.19 3.36
N VAL A 71 -4.36 -0.19 2.56
CA VAL A 71 -4.38 -0.33 1.09
C VAL A 71 -3.43 -1.44 0.62
N ALA A 72 -2.19 -1.46 1.13
CA ALA A 72 -1.20 -2.45 0.74
C ALA A 72 -1.59 -3.88 1.14
N LEU A 73 -2.12 -4.09 2.34
CA LEU A 73 -2.49 -5.44 2.81
C LEU A 73 -3.72 -6.00 2.09
N PHE A 74 -4.75 -5.16 1.88
CA PHE A 74 -6.06 -5.63 1.41
C PHE A 74 -6.29 -5.35 -0.08
N PHE A 75 -6.07 -4.14 -0.59
CA PHE A 75 -6.33 -3.81 -1.99
C PHE A 75 -5.24 -4.34 -2.93
N MET A 76 -3.98 -4.29 -2.52
CA MET A 76 -2.89 -4.92 -3.28
C MET A 76 -2.80 -6.43 -3.05
N HIS A 77 -3.73 -7.02 -2.28
CA HIS A 77 -3.78 -8.47 -2.02
C HIS A 77 -2.48 -9.07 -1.46
N VAL A 78 -1.57 -8.24 -0.92
CA VAL A 78 -0.24 -8.65 -0.49
C VAL A 78 -0.33 -9.71 0.61
N LYS A 79 -1.35 -9.64 1.49
CA LYS A 79 -1.59 -10.62 2.56
C LYS A 79 -1.92 -12.03 2.02
N TYR A 80 -2.59 -12.13 0.88
CA TYR A 80 -3.02 -13.40 0.27
C TYR A 80 -2.05 -13.90 -0.80
N SER A 81 -1.01 -13.13 -1.08
CA SER A 81 -0.10 -13.38 -2.19
C SER A 81 1.09 -14.26 -1.79
N SER A 82 1.83 -14.72 -2.80
CA SER A 82 3.01 -15.56 -2.58
C SER A 82 4.11 -14.80 -1.83
N ARG A 83 5.01 -15.54 -1.16
CA ARG A 83 6.13 -14.95 -0.39
C ARG A 83 7.05 -14.07 -1.27
N LEU A 84 7.09 -14.32 -2.58
CA LEU A 84 7.86 -13.54 -3.53
C LEU A 84 7.33 -12.10 -3.65
N ILE A 85 6.01 -11.93 -3.65
CA ILE A 85 5.34 -10.61 -3.72
C ILE A 85 5.52 -9.83 -2.42
N TRP A 86 5.57 -10.52 -1.29
CA TRP A 86 5.87 -9.90 0.00
C TRP A 86 7.31 -9.37 0.05
N LEU A 87 8.28 -10.13 -0.49
CA LEU A 87 9.68 -9.72 -0.54
C LEU A 87 9.89 -8.52 -1.46
N THR A 88 9.25 -8.49 -2.63
CA THR A 88 9.37 -7.35 -3.56
C THR A 88 8.71 -6.09 -3.02
N ALA A 89 7.57 -6.21 -2.33
CA ALA A 89 6.91 -5.09 -1.66
C ALA A 89 7.82 -4.47 -0.58
N LEU A 90 8.45 -5.31 0.26
CA LEU A 90 9.41 -4.86 1.26
C LEU A 90 10.66 -4.24 0.62
N ALA A 91 11.19 -4.84 -0.45
CA ALA A 91 12.33 -4.30 -1.18
C ALA A 91 12.03 -2.91 -1.77
N GLY A 92 10.83 -2.70 -2.31
CA GLY A 92 10.39 -1.39 -2.79
C GLY A 92 10.28 -0.34 -1.68
N PHE A 93 9.71 -0.71 -0.53
CA PHE A 93 9.62 0.19 0.62
C PHE A 93 11.00 0.51 1.21
N PHE A 94 11.88 -0.48 1.29
CA PHE A 94 13.27 -0.31 1.70
C PHE A 94 14.04 0.62 0.76
N TRP A 95 13.87 0.44 -0.56
CA TRP A 95 14.46 1.31 -1.57
C TRP A 95 13.96 2.75 -1.44
N LEU A 96 12.66 2.95 -1.24
CA LEU A 96 12.06 4.27 -1.02
C LEU A 96 12.64 4.94 0.24
N ALA A 97 12.80 4.18 1.33
CA ALA A 97 13.37 4.70 2.57
C ALA A 97 14.81 5.21 2.37
N ILE A 98 15.63 4.50 1.59
CA ILE A 98 17.00 4.95 1.24
C ILE A 98 16.96 6.26 0.47
N MET A 99 16.11 6.36 -0.56
CA MET A 99 15.96 7.59 -1.35
C MET A 99 15.54 8.78 -0.48
N PHE A 100 14.60 8.55 0.45
CA PHE A 100 14.13 9.59 1.37
C PHE A 100 15.23 10.03 2.34
N ALA A 101 16.01 9.09 2.88
CA ALA A 101 17.12 9.37 3.76
C ALA A 101 18.19 10.22 3.08
N PHE A 102 18.63 9.85 1.86
CA PHE A 102 19.61 10.63 1.12
C PHE A 102 19.10 12.01 0.72
N THR A 103 17.83 12.10 0.33
CA THR A 103 17.19 13.38 0.02
C THR A 103 17.19 14.29 1.24
N MET A 104 16.77 13.79 2.41
CA MET A 104 16.79 14.58 3.65
C MET A 104 18.21 14.96 4.07
N GLN A 105 19.19 14.08 3.92
CA GLN A 105 20.60 14.41 4.18
C GLN A 105 21.09 15.54 3.27
N ASP A 106 20.73 15.54 1.99
CA ASP A 106 21.04 16.64 1.07
C ASP A 106 20.41 17.95 1.54
N TYR A 107 19.10 17.95 1.84
CA TYR A 107 18.40 19.15 2.34
C TYR A 107 18.99 19.69 3.64
N LEU A 108 19.31 18.83 4.61
CA LEU A 108 19.88 19.22 5.90
C LEU A 108 21.31 19.77 5.74
N THR A 109 22.08 19.23 4.80
CA THR A 109 23.47 19.66 4.57
C THR A 109 23.55 20.95 3.74
N ARG A 110 22.50 21.32 3.00
CA ARG A 110 22.45 22.57 2.20
C ARG A 110 22.33 23.86 3.02
N GLY A 111 22.47 23.78 4.34
CA GLY A 111 22.35 24.88 5.30
C GLY A 111 23.65 25.59 5.72
N SER A 112 24.65 25.75 4.84
CA SER A 112 25.86 26.55 5.18
C SER A 112 26.53 27.29 4.01
N GLY A 113 25.76 27.73 2.99
CA GLY A 113 26.36 28.22 1.75
C GLY A 113 25.80 29.49 1.09
N ALA A 114 24.75 30.14 1.60
CA ALA A 114 24.18 31.28 0.88
C ALA A 114 23.55 32.33 1.81
N PHE A 115 24.27 33.44 1.95
CA PHE A 115 23.83 34.77 2.40
C PHE A 115 23.74 35.00 3.91
N THR A 116 24.90 34.92 4.58
CA THR A 116 25.21 36.01 5.53
C THR A 116 25.31 37.29 4.71
N LYS A 117 24.64 38.36 5.16
CA LYS A 117 25.06 39.71 4.82
C LYS A 117 26.46 39.95 5.34
#